data_AF-A0A3N5MGY3-F1
#
_entry.id   AF-A0A3N5MGY3-F1
#
_cell.length_a   1.000
_cell.length_b   1.000
_cell.length_c   1.000
_cell.angle_alpha   90.00
_cell.angle_beta   90.00
_cell.angle_gamma   90.00
#
_symmetry.space_group_name_H-M   'P 1'
#
loop_
_entity.id
_entity.type
_entity.pdbx_description
1 polymer ?
#
loop_
_entity_poly.entity_id
_entity_poly.type
_entity_poly.pdbx_seq_one_letter_code
_entity_poly.pdbx_strand_id
1 'polypeptide(L)'
;MFAVIPNYYDVQDSRNQKGDFMGIFDKLTGKTATLTPKSALVLSAITVIAADGVIDEAELNDLAKIVRGDRKSIDVAMEVLRANKFPAVIDLVAATLDEKQKFATLAILCDLAMADGILAGEEKTILQMYMDKFGIPDAKLQPVIETIAIKNDFSIFS
;
A
#
# COMPACT_ATOMS: atom_id res chain seq x y z
N MET A 1 12.51 18.61 -0.78
CA MET A 1 12.80 18.03 -2.11
C MET A 1 11.69 17.04 -2.38
N PHE A 2 10.78 17.34 -3.32
CA PHE A 2 9.62 16.50 -3.59
C PHE A 2 10.00 15.30 -4.45
N ALA A 3 9.45 14.12 -4.16
CA ALA A 3 9.62 12.94 -4.98
C ALA A 3 8.38 12.76 -5.86
N VAL A 4 8.56 12.80 -7.18
CA VAL A 4 7.50 12.54 -8.16
C VAL A 4 7.43 11.04 -8.43
N ILE A 5 6.24 10.47 -8.31
CA ILE A 5 5.86 9.10 -8.63
C ILE A 5 4.65 9.11 -9.60
N PRO A 6 4.43 8.04 -10.37
CA PRO A 6 3.26 7.97 -11.27
C PRO A 6 1.93 8.17 -10.50
N ASN A 7 0.99 8.92 -11.06
CA ASN A 7 -0.39 8.99 -10.55
C ASN A 7 -1.10 7.67 -10.89
N TYR A 8 -1.64 6.99 -9.88
CA TYR A 8 -2.17 5.62 -9.99
C TYR A 8 -3.68 5.52 -10.19
N TYR A 9 -4.39 6.65 -10.26
CA TYR A 9 -5.84 6.70 -10.09
C TYR A 9 -6.61 6.68 -11.42
N ASP A 10 -5.90 6.75 -12.55
CA ASP A 10 -6.47 6.65 -13.90
C ASP A 10 -6.35 5.21 -14.47
N VAL A 11 -6.83 4.21 -13.72
CA VAL A 11 -6.78 2.80 -14.14
C VAL A 11 -8.19 2.21 -14.21
N GLN A 12 -8.88 2.49 -15.31
CA GLN A 12 -9.98 1.66 -15.81
C GLN A 12 -9.44 0.75 -16.91
N ASP A 13 -9.76 -0.55 -16.79
CA ASP A 13 -9.60 -1.63 -17.78
C ASP A 13 -8.22 -2.32 -17.86
N SER A 14 -8.14 -3.56 -17.38
CA SER A 14 -7.97 -4.74 -18.25
C SER A 14 -7.89 -6.05 -17.46
N ARG A 15 -8.68 -7.03 -17.93
CA ARG A 15 -8.83 -8.38 -17.40
C ARG A 15 -7.64 -9.28 -17.75
N ASN A 16 -7.27 -10.11 -16.77
CA ASN A 16 -6.79 -11.49 -16.87
C ASN A 16 -5.55 -11.79 -17.72
N GLN A 17 -4.37 -11.90 -17.09
CA GLN A 17 -3.28 -12.80 -17.52
C GLN A 17 -2.59 -13.40 -16.28
N LYS A 18 -3.03 -14.60 -15.88
CA LYS A 18 -2.28 -15.46 -14.95
C LYS A 18 -1.33 -16.34 -15.76
N GLY A 19 -0.03 -16.26 -15.46
CA GLY A 19 0.93 -17.31 -15.80
C GLY A 19 2.08 -16.93 -16.72
N ASP A 20 2.86 -15.90 -16.39
CA ASP A 20 4.25 -15.74 -16.89
C ASP A 20 5.13 -14.74 -16.09
N PHE A 21 4.59 -14.15 -15.03
CA PHE A 21 5.16 -12.95 -14.39
C PHE A 21 6.57 -13.17 -13.78
N MET A 22 6.89 -14.39 -13.36
CA MET A 22 8.18 -14.69 -12.73
C MET A 22 9.35 -14.81 -13.75
N GLY A 23 9.07 -15.03 -15.03
CA GLY A 23 10.11 -15.34 -16.05
C GLY A 23 10.65 -14.15 -16.85
N ILE A 24 9.93 -13.02 -16.87
CA ILE A 24 10.29 -11.81 -17.63
C ILE A 24 11.10 -10.80 -16.81
N PHE A 25 10.91 -10.74 -15.49
CA PHE A 25 11.60 -9.77 -14.63
C PHE A 25 13.05 -10.16 -14.31
N ASP A 26 13.35 -11.47 -14.27
CA ASP A 26 14.71 -11.98 -14.04
C ASP A 26 15.68 -11.73 -15.20
N LYS A 27 15.18 -11.38 -16.41
CA LYS A 27 16.02 -11.14 -17.59
C LYS A 27 16.50 -9.68 -17.74
N LEU A 28 16.16 -8.78 -16.82
CA LEU A 28 16.56 -7.36 -16.83
C LEU A 28 17.45 -7.00 -15.63
N THR A 29 18.46 -7.84 -15.35
CA THR A 29 19.36 -7.75 -14.17
C THR A 29 20.23 -6.49 -14.11
N GLY A 30 19.66 -5.37 -13.68
CA GLY A 30 20.37 -4.27 -13.05
C GLY A 30 19.89 -4.11 -11.61
N LYS A 31 20.30 -5.03 -10.70
CA LYS A 31 19.92 -5.09 -9.27
C LYS A 31 18.62 -4.34 -8.92
N THR A 32 17.46 -4.90 -9.26
CA THR A 32 16.19 -4.39 -8.74
C THR A 32 16.21 -4.52 -7.21
N ALA A 33 15.91 -3.44 -6.49
CA ALA A 33 15.81 -3.48 -5.04
C ALA A 33 14.85 -4.60 -4.60
N THR A 34 15.36 -5.51 -3.77
CA THR A 34 14.57 -6.63 -3.25
C THR A 34 13.66 -6.13 -2.14
N LEU A 35 12.34 -6.34 -2.29
CA LEU A 35 11.40 -6.02 -1.23
C LEU A 35 11.68 -6.89 0.01
N THR A 36 11.82 -6.23 1.15
CA THR A 36 11.65 -6.81 2.47
C THR A 36 10.20 -6.64 2.93
N PRO A 37 9.74 -7.35 3.98
CA PRO A 37 8.41 -7.13 4.52
C PRO A 37 8.13 -5.68 4.94
N LYS A 38 9.13 -4.97 5.50
CA LYS A 38 8.97 -3.56 5.87
C LYS A 38 8.83 -2.65 4.66
N SER A 39 9.66 -2.83 3.63
CA SER A 39 9.52 -2.03 2.41
C SER A 39 8.27 -2.39 1.61
N ALA A 40 7.77 -3.64 1.70
CA ALA A 40 6.49 -4.02 1.11
C ALA A 40 5.30 -3.35 1.81
N LEU A 41 5.34 -3.23 3.15
CA LEU A 41 4.38 -2.42 3.91
C LEU A 41 4.43 -0.96 3.46
N VAL A 42 5.61 -0.35 3.34
CA VAL A 42 5.73 1.04 2.88
C VAL A 42 5.23 1.21 1.46
N LEU A 43 5.58 0.29 0.56
CA LEU A 43 5.10 0.29 -0.82
C LEU A 43 3.57 0.32 -0.87
N SER A 44 2.91 -0.48 -0.02
CA SER A 44 1.46 -0.45 0.08
C SER A 44 0.90 0.85 0.67
N ALA A 45 1.56 1.42 1.68
CA ALA A 45 1.15 2.70 2.26
C ALA A 45 1.27 3.86 1.26
N ILE A 46 2.32 3.87 0.43
CA ILE A 46 2.49 4.86 -0.64
C ILE A 46 1.33 4.81 -1.63
N THR A 47 0.83 3.63 -2.00
CA THR A 47 -0.31 3.54 -2.93
C THR A 47 -1.59 4.18 -2.40
N VAL A 48 -1.76 4.22 -1.06
CA VAL A 48 -2.92 4.85 -0.42
C VAL A 48 -2.70 6.35 -0.20
N ILE A 49 -1.51 6.76 0.27
CA ILE A 49 -1.23 8.16 0.63
C ILE A 49 -0.96 9.03 -0.60
N ALA A 50 -0.17 8.54 -1.55
CA ALA A 50 0.40 9.38 -2.61
C ALA A 50 -0.43 9.27 -3.89
N ALA A 51 -1.68 9.72 -3.80
CA ALA A 51 -2.66 9.45 -4.81
C ALA A 51 -2.34 10.16 -6.14
N ASP A 52 -2.00 11.42 -6.03
CA ASP A 52 -1.70 12.33 -7.14
C ASP A 52 -0.32 12.10 -7.78
N GLY A 53 0.47 11.20 -7.20
CA GLY A 53 1.83 10.92 -7.66
C GLY A 53 2.90 11.82 -7.01
N VAL A 54 2.60 12.57 -5.97
CA VAL A 54 3.58 13.39 -5.25
C VAL A 54 3.63 12.95 -3.79
N ILE A 55 4.84 12.87 -3.22
CA ILE A 55 5.02 12.69 -1.77
C ILE A 55 5.64 13.96 -1.21
N ASP A 56 4.89 14.64 -0.35
CA ASP A 56 5.36 15.78 0.41
C ASP A 56 6.11 15.37 1.69
N GLU A 57 6.62 16.37 2.44
CA GLU A 57 7.40 16.09 3.64
C GLU A 57 6.55 15.56 4.80
N ALA A 58 5.28 15.95 4.90
CA ALA A 58 4.37 15.45 5.92
C ALA A 58 4.04 13.97 5.67
N GLU A 59 3.71 13.62 4.44
CA GLU A 59 3.44 12.26 3.99
C GLU A 59 4.67 11.36 4.16
N LEU A 60 5.86 11.86 3.81
CA LEU A 60 7.11 11.13 4.04
C LEU A 60 7.37 10.87 5.53
N ASN A 61 7.03 11.83 6.40
CA ASN A 61 7.15 11.66 7.84
C ASN A 61 6.14 10.63 8.37
N ASP A 62 4.93 10.57 7.82
CA ASP A 62 3.94 9.55 8.18
C ASP A 62 4.38 8.15 7.73
N LEU A 63 4.91 8.02 6.51
CA LEU A 63 5.55 6.77 6.06
C LEU A 63 6.69 6.35 6.98
N ALA A 64 7.52 7.30 7.43
CA ALA A 64 8.60 7.01 8.37
C ALA A 64 8.09 6.52 9.73
N LYS A 65 6.95 7.02 10.24
CA LYS A 65 6.33 6.53 11.48
C LYS A 65 5.92 5.06 11.34
N ILE A 66 5.33 4.67 10.21
CA ILE A 66 4.89 3.29 9.93
C ILE A 66 6.04 2.29 10.11
N VAL A 67 7.22 2.62 9.57
CA VAL A 67 8.42 1.76 9.66
C VAL A 67 9.38 2.13 10.78
N ARG A 68 8.92 2.90 11.77
CA ARG A 68 9.69 3.28 12.97
C ARG A 68 11.04 3.93 12.63
N GLY A 69 11.04 4.82 11.63
CA GLY A 69 12.20 5.58 11.19
C GLY A 69 13.12 4.85 10.20
N ASP A 70 12.77 3.64 9.74
CA ASP A 70 13.57 2.91 8.74
C ASP A 70 13.42 3.51 7.34
N ARG A 71 14.14 4.60 7.09
CA ARG A 71 14.15 5.31 5.80
C ARG A 71 14.62 4.44 4.64
N LYS A 72 15.47 3.44 4.90
CA LYS A 72 15.95 2.51 3.87
C LYS A 72 14.80 1.70 3.27
N SER A 73 13.83 1.30 4.10
CA SER A 73 12.62 0.62 3.63
C SER A 73 11.76 1.52 2.74
N ILE A 74 11.74 2.84 3.00
CA ILE A 74 11.05 3.81 2.17
C ILE A 74 11.75 3.99 0.82
N ASP A 75 13.07 4.13 0.83
CA ASP A 75 13.87 4.26 -0.40
C ASP A 75 13.67 3.05 -1.32
N VAL A 76 13.73 1.83 -0.76
CA VAL A 76 13.47 0.58 -1.50
C VAL A 76 12.05 0.56 -2.07
N ALA A 77 11.05 0.93 -1.28
CA ALA A 77 9.67 0.97 -1.74
C ALA A 77 9.50 1.93 -2.92
N MET A 78 10.07 3.14 -2.83
CA MET A 78 10.04 4.15 -3.88
C MET A 78 10.78 3.70 -5.14
N GLU A 79 11.92 3.00 -5.00
CA GLU A 79 12.65 2.42 -6.13
C GLU A 79 11.81 1.36 -6.85
N VAL A 80 11.21 0.43 -6.11
CA VAL A 80 10.32 -0.60 -6.66
C VAL A 80 9.11 0.02 -7.35
N LEU A 81 8.52 1.05 -6.74
CA LEU A 81 7.37 1.76 -7.30
C LEU A 81 7.71 2.52 -8.59
N ARG A 82 8.92 3.07 -8.72
CA ARG A 82 9.36 3.69 -10.00
C ARG A 82 9.60 2.65 -11.09
N ALA A 83 10.03 1.45 -10.73
CA ALA A 83 10.32 0.37 -11.66
C ALA A 83 9.07 -0.43 -12.09
N ASN A 84 7.97 -0.35 -11.33
CA ASN A 84 6.78 -1.15 -11.53
C ASN A 84 5.53 -0.28 -11.50
N LYS A 85 4.62 -0.49 -12.45
CA LYS A 85 3.36 0.25 -12.47
C LYS A 85 2.32 -0.38 -11.56
N PHE A 86 1.46 0.44 -10.97
CA PHE A 86 0.22 -0.03 -10.40
C PHE A 86 -0.70 -0.60 -11.52
N PRO A 87 -1.48 -1.68 -11.28
CA PRO A 87 -1.64 -2.42 -10.02
C PRO A 87 -0.60 -3.54 -9.79
N ALA A 88 0.40 -3.71 -10.66
CA ALA A 88 1.36 -4.84 -10.55
C ALA A 88 2.19 -4.83 -9.26
N VAL A 89 2.35 -3.67 -8.61
CA VAL A 89 3.00 -3.57 -7.28
C VAL A 89 2.26 -4.36 -6.19
N ILE A 90 0.94 -4.53 -6.31
CA ILE A 90 0.14 -5.30 -5.34
C ILE A 90 0.59 -6.76 -5.33
N ASP A 91 0.94 -7.31 -6.49
CA ASP A 91 1.44 -8.69 -6.63
C ASP A 91 2.79 -8.88 -5.94
N LEU A 92 3.68 -7.89 -6.08
CA LEU A 92 4.99 -7.90 -5.43
C LEU A 92 4.87 -7.84 -3.91
N VAL A 93 3.97 -6.99 -3.39
CA VAL A 93 3.67 -6.93 -1.96
C VAL A 93 3.09 -8.27 -1.48
N ALA A 94 2.10 -8.82 -2.18
CA ALA A 94 1.46 -10.08 -1.78
C ALA A 94 2.41 -11.28 -1.80
N ALA A 95 3.40 -11.29 -2.69
CA ALA A 95 4.43 -12.33 -2.76
C ALA A 95 5.49 -12.18 -1.65
N THR A 96 5.70 -10.96 -1.13
CA THR A 96 6.71 -10.68 -0.10
C THR A 96 6.19 -10.94 1.32
N LEU A 97 4.90 -10.72 1.56
CA LEU A 97 4.30 -10.77 2.90
C LEU A 97 3.76 -12.16 3.26
N ASP A 98 3.98 -12.58 4.50
CA ASP A 98 3.28 -13.71 5.10
C ASP A 98 1.82 -13.36 5.47
N GLU A 99 1.01 -14.34 5.88
CA GLU A 99 -0.40 -14.13 6.19
C GLU A 99 -0.66 -13.13 7.32
N LYS A 100 0.17 -13.16 8.37
CA LYS A 100 0.04 -12.25 9.51
C LYS A 100 0.40 -10.83 9.08
N GLN A 101 1.45 -10.68 8.28
CA GLN A 101 1.90 -9.41 7.73
C GLN A 101 0.89 -8.83 6.75
N LYS A 102 0.24 -9.65 5.90
CA LYS A 102 -0.85 -9.21 5.01
C LYS A 102 -2.01 -8.60 5.78
N PHE A 103 -2.46 -9.28 6.83
CA PHE A 103 -3.55 -8.77 7.66
C PHE A 103 -3.14 -7.49 8.41
N ALA A 104 -1.94 -7.45 8.99
CA ALA A 104 -1.42 -6.25 9.63
C ALA A 104 -1.27 -5.07 8.65
N THR A 105 -0.84 -5.35 7.42
CA THR A 105 -0.72 -4.35 6.35
C THR A 105 -2.08 -3.76 6.03
N LEU A 106 -3.11 -4.57 5.78
CA LEU A 106 -4.47 -4.06 5.54
C LEU A 106 -5.00 -3.20 6.69
N ALA A 107 -4.76 -3.60 7.94
CA ALA A 107 -5.17 -2.80 9.09
C ALA A 107 -4.50 -1.42 9.10
N ILE A 108 -3.20 -1.35 8.78
CA ILE A 108 -2.46 -0.09 8.66
C ILE A 108 -2.99 0.75 7.49
N LEU A 109 -3.27 0.13 6.34
CA LEU A 109 -3.82 0.86 5.20
C LEU A 109 -5.22 1.42 5.48
N CYS A 110 -6.07 0.68 6.21
CA CYS A 110 -7.36 1.18 6.66
C CYS A 110 -7.19 2.39 7.59
N ASP A 111 -6.21 2.32 8.49
CA ASP A 111 -5.94 3.41 9.44
C ASP A 111 -5.50 4.70 8.74
N LEU A 112 -4.70 4.56 7.68
CA LEU A 112 -4.27 5.67 6.84
C LEU A 112 -5.43 6.27 6.03
N ALA A 113 -6.20 5.42 5.34
CA ALA A 113 -7.32 5.87 4.51
C ALA A 113 -8.48 6.47 5.32
N MET A 114 -8.59 6.12 6.61
CA MET A 114 -9.65 6.63 7.48
C MET A 114 -9.21 7.81 8.35
N ALA A 115 -8.09 8.47 8.06
CA ALA A 115 -7.57 9.57 8.88
C ALA A 115 -8.62 10.67 9.14
N ASP A 116 -9.44 11.02 8.14
CA ASP A 116 -10.53 11.99 8.26
C ASP A 116 -11.88 11.37 8.70
N GLY A 117 -11.86 10.10 9.15
CA GLY A 117 -13.01 9.37 9.68
C GLY A 117 -13.91 8.71 8.62
N ILE A 118 -13.63 8.87 7.32
CA ILE A 118 -14.43 8.33 6.23
C ILE A 118 -13.54 7.61 5.22
N LEU A 119 -13.82 6.33 4.96
CA LEU A 119 -13.24 5.61 3.83
C LEU A 119 -14.08 5.87 2.57
N ALA A 120 -13.59 6.69 1.64
CA ALA A 120 -14.33 7.09 0.45
C ALA A 120 -13.51 6.97 -0.85
N GLY A 121 -14.24 6.95 -1.97
CA GLY A 121 -13.67 7.07 -3.30
C GLY A 121 -12.62 6.00 -3.62
N GLU A 122 -11.40 6.47 -3.84
CA GLU A 122 -10.36 5.71 -4.52
C GLU A 122 -9.53 4.86 -3.56
N GLU A 123 -9.31 5.32 -2.33
CA GLU A 123 -8.64 4.56 -1.26
C GLU A 123 -9.38 3.26 -0.96
N LYS A 124 -10.72 3.30 -0.99
CA LYS A 124 -11.57 2.10 -0.86
C LYS A 124 -11.29 1.09 -1.97
N THR A 125 -11.08 1.57 -3.21
CA THR A 125 -10.79 0.72 -4.36
C THR A 125 -9.41 0.07 -4.21
N ILE A 126 -8.41 0.82 -3.72
CA ILE A 126 -7.07 0.30 -3.44
C ILE A 126 -7.08 -0.74 -2.33
N LEU A 127 -7.78 -0.47 -1.23
CA LEU A 127 -7.97 -1.44 -0.15
C LEU A 127 -8.65 -2.71 -0.65
N GLN A 128 -9.67 -2.60 -1.49
CA GLN A 128 -10.33 -3.77 -2.07
C GLN A 128 -9.37 -4.61 -2.92
N MET A 129 -8.52 -3.98 -3.75
CA MET A 129 -7.52 -4.71 -4.54
C MET A 129 -6.51 -5.45 -3.65
N TYR A 130 -6.10 -4.86 -2.52
CA TYR A 130 -5.26 -5.55 -1.54
C TYR A 130 -6.00 -6.69 -0.83
N MET A 131 -7.26 -6.51 -0.45
CA MET A 131 -8.09 -7.55 0.16
C MET A 131 -8.24 -8.75 -0.78
N ASP A 132 -8.58 -8.50 -2.03
CA ASP A 132 -8.73 -9.51 -3.06
C ASP A 132 -7.42 -10.25 -3.30
N LYS A 133 -6.29 -9.53 -3.39
CA LYS A 133 -4.98 -10.16 -3.60
C LYS A 133 -4.51 -10.96 -2.38
N PHE A 134 -4.77 -10.46 -1.18
CA PHE A 134 -4.38 -11.12 0.06
C PHE A 134 -5.32 -12.27 0.44
N GLY A 135 -6.49 -12.37 -0.19
CA GLY A 135 -7.52 -13.36 0.12
C GLY A 135 -8.15 -13.12 1.49
N ILE A 136 -8.27 -11.85 1.91
CA ILE A 136 -8.84 -11.46 3.21
C ILE A 136 -10.27 -10.97 2.98
N PRO A 137 -11.30 -11.69 3.47
CA PRO A 137 -12.69 -11.31 3.25
C PRO A 137 -13.08 -10.13 4.14
N ASP A 138 -14.07 -9.36 3.68
CA ASP A 138 -14.64 -8.20 4.38
C ASP A 138 -14.98 -8.49 5.84
N ALA A 139 -15.63 -9.64 6.09
CA ALA A 139 -16.01 -10.05 7.44
C ALA A 139 -14.84 -10.16 8.42
N LYS A 140 -13.62 -10.42 7.93
CA LYS A 140 -12.40 -10.48 8.76
C LYS A 140 -11.83 -9.09 9.04
N LEU A 141 -12.06 -8.12 8.16
CA LEU A 141 -11.57 -6.74 8.28
C LEU A 141 -12.58 -5.82 8.97
N GLN A 142 -13.86 -6.16 8.95
CA GLN A 142 -14.95 -5.39 9.54
C GLN A 142 -14.67 -4.94 11.00
N PRO A 143 -14.24 -5.81 11.94
CA PRO A 143 -13.97 -5.38 13.31
C PRO A 143 -12.81 -4.38 13.41
N VAL A 144 -11.84 -4.45 12.48
CA VAL A 144 -10.71 -3.51 12.43
C VAL A 144 -11.21 -2.14 11.98
N ILE A 145 -12.02 -2.08 10.93
CA ILE A 145 -12.62 -0.84 10.41
C ILE A 145 -13.48 -0.17 11.50
N GLU A 146 -14.33 -0.94 12.18
CA GLU A 146 -15.16 -0.45 13.29
C GLU A 146 -14.32 0.12 14.43
N THR A 147 -13.24 -0.58 14.81
CA THR A 147 -12.33 -0.12 15.86
C THR A 147 -11.63 1.18 15.47
N ILE A 148 -11.18 1.30 14.22
CA ILE A 148 -10.54 2.52 13.69
C ILE A 148 -11.54 3.67 13.65
N ALA A 149 -12.79 3.43 13.24
CA ALA A 149 -13.83 4.45 13.23
C ALA A 149 -14.07 5.02 14.65
N ILE A 150 -14.15 4.15 15.67
CA ILE A 150 -14.26 4.57 17.06
C ILE A 150 -13.01 5.34 17.51
N LYS A 151 -11.81 4.86 17.16
CA LYS A 151 -10.53 5.53 17.48
C LYS A 151 -10.48 6.96 16.92
N ASN A 152 -11.07 7.21 15.76
CA ASN A 152 -11.08 8.51 15.09
C ASN A 152 -12.28 9.40 15.47
N ASP A 153 -13.29 8.86 16.15
CA ASP A 153 -14.42 9.66 16.65
C ASP A 153 -14.04 10.37 17.96
N PHE A 154 -13.52 11.59 17.85
CA PHE A 154 -13.16 12.39 19.02
C PHE A 154 -14.37 12.93 19.79
N SER A 155 -15.60 12.86 19.26
CA SER A 155 -16.79 13.34 19.95
C SER A 155 -17.10 12.54 21.23
N ILE A 156 -16.63 11.29 21.31
CA ILE A 156 -16.84 10.42 22.48
C ILE A 156 -16.05 10.86 23.73
N PHE A 157 -15.07 11.77 23.57
CA PHE A 157 -14.25 12.29 24.66
C PHE A 157 -14.67 13.70 25.11
N SER A 158 -15.81 14.19 24.63
CA SER A 158 -16.36 15.51 24.97
C SER A 158 -17.40 15.48 26.08
#